data_AF-A0A292PQJ3-F1
#
_entry.id   AF-A0A292PQJ3-F1
#
_cell.length_a   1.000
_cell.length_b   1.000
_cell.length_c   1.000
_cell.angle_alpha   90.00
_cell.angle_beta   90.00
_cell.angle_gamma   90.00
#
_symmetry.space_group_name_H-M   'P 1'
#
loop_
_entity.id
_entity.type
_entity.pdbx_description
1 polymer ?
#
loop_
_entity_poly.entity_id
_entity_poly.type
_entity_poly.pdbx_seq_one_letter_code
_entity_poly.pdbx_strand_id
1 'polypeptide(L)'
;MSSSEADVAAEKAAAEKEAAEQAALPYQWRQTISEVDITVPVPQGTRARDLVVEISSESLKVGLKGQEPILEGKFPKRTVLDESTWSLEDQKSVEIHLEKVNKMEWWAHVLTHHPQIDTSKIQPENSRLGDLDGETRAMVEKMMYDQRQKEMGKPTSDEEKKMEMLRKFQQQHPGRNGLFQCKDGVVDIRMSHASMAQR
;
A
#
# COMPACT_ATOMS: atom_id res chain seq x y z
N MET A 1 -24.52 22.73 11.14
CA MET A 1 -24.45 21.36 11.71
C MET A 1 -24.04 20.49 10.55
N SER A 2 -22.73 20.26 10.47
CA SER A 2 -22.01 19.90 9.25
C SER A 2 -22.01 18.40 9.07
N SER A 3 -22.00 17.92 7.83
CA SER A 3 -22.18 16.52 7.39
C SER A 3 -21.36 15.44 8.11
N SER A 4 -20.39 15.79 8.95
CA SER A 4 -19.47 14.88 9.64
C SER A 4 -20.11 13.91 10.65
N GLU A 5 -21.21 14.28 11.34
CA GLU A 5 -21.77 13.41 12.39
C GLU A 5 -22.58 12.23 11.84
N ALA A 6 -23.26 12.42 10.70
CA ALA A 6 -24.01 11.36 10.03
C ALA A 6 -23.06 10.34 9.38
N ASP A 7 -21.96 10.82 8.81
CA ASP A 7 -20.93 9.97 8.19
C ASP A 7 -20.23 9.09 9.24
N VAL A 8 -19.84 9.66 10.39
CA VAL A 8 -19.19 8.91 11.49
C VAL A 8 -20.11 7.83 12.09
N ALA A 9 -21.41 8.10 12.23
CA ALA A 9 -22.36 7.13 12.76
C ALA A 9 -22.60 5.96 11.78
N ALA A 10 -22.69 6.25 10.48
CA ALA A 10 -22.82 5.23 9.45
C ALA A 10 -21.57 4.37 9.34
N GLU A 11 -20.39 4.98 9.46
CA GLU A 11 -19.10 4.29 9.40
C GLU A 11 -18.89 3.36 10.60
N LYS A 12 -19.30 3.78 11.80
CA LYS A 12 -19.28 2.95 13.00
C LYS A 12 -20.23 1.74 12.89
N ALA A 13 -21.44 1.94 12.38
CA ALA A 13 -22.40 0.85 12.19
C ALA A 13 -21.91 -0.17 11.14
N ALA A 14 -21.25 0.29 10.07
CA ALA A 14 -20.64 -0.59 9.08
C ALA A 14 -19.48 -1.41 9.67
N ALA A 15 -18.62 -0.78 10.48
CA ALA A 15 -17.53 -1.46 11.17
C ALA A 15 -18.03 -2.51 12.18
N GLU A 16 -19.09 -2.21 12.93
CA GLU A 16 -19.71 -3.17 13.86
C GLU A 16 -20.32 -4.38 13.12
N LYS A 17 -20.96 -4.15 11.97
CA LYS A 17 -21.49 -5.22 11.14
C LYS A 17 -20.37 -6.10 10.56
N GLU A 18 -19.33 -5.49 10.01
CA GLU A 18 -18.18 -6.22 9.49
C GLU A 18 -17.48 -7.03 10.60
N ALA A 19 -17.28 -6.43 11.77
CA ALA A 19 -16.71 -7.12 12.93
C ALA A 19 -17.59 -8.31 13.37
N ALA A 20 -18.92 -8.18 13.32
CA ALA A 20 -19.83 -9.28 13.62
C ALA A 20 -19.75 -10.40 12.58
N GLU A 21 -19.63 -10.07 11.29
CA GLU A 21 -19.45 -11.04 10.21
C GLU A 21 -18.10 -11.77 10.32
N GLN A 22 -17.02 -11.06 10.68
CA GLN A 22 -15.72 -11.66 10.93
C GLN A 22 -15.69 -12.50 12.23
N ALA A 23 -16.40 -12.08 13.28
CA ALA A 23 -16.51 -12.83 14.53
C ALA A 23 -17.37 -14.10 14.40
N ALA A 24 -18.23 -14.17 13.38
CA ALA A 24 -19.01 -15.36 13.07
C ALA A 24 -18.21 -16.45 12.35
N LEU A 25 -16.97 -16.16 11.93
CA LEU A 25 -16.10 -17.14 11.29
C LEU A 25 -15.64 -18.20 12.30
N PRO A 26 -15.39 -19.45 11.85
CA PRO A 26 -14.92 -20.53 12.73
C PRO A 26 -13.44 -20.36 13.15
N TYR A 27 -12.83 -19.22 12.80
CA TYR A 27 -11.44 -18.86 13.11
C TYR A 27 -11.33 -17.35 13.28
N GLN A 28 -10.26 -16.93 13.93
CA GLN A 28 -9.87 -15.53 14.01
C GLN A 28 -8.65 -15.31 13.14
N TRP A 29 -8.50 -14.11 12.59
CA TRP A 29 -7.32 -13.78 11.82
C TRP A 29 -6.97 -12.32 12.00
N ARG A 30 -5.68 -12.04 11.82
CA ARG A 30 -5.11 -10.70 11.78
C ARG A 30 -4.08 -10.68 10.66
N GLN A 31 -3.76 -9.49 10.19
CA GLN A 31 -2.74 -9.34 9.16
C GLN A 31 -1.96 -8.07 9.38
N THR A 32 -0.74 -8.06 8.87
CA THR A 32 0.01 -6.85 8.57
C THR A 32 0.09 -6.70 7.06
N ILE A 33 0.90 -5.74 6.59
CA ILE A 33 1.14 -5.58 5.15
C ILE A 33 1.92 -6.76 4.55
N SER A 34 2.73 -7.46 5.35
CA SER A 34 3.61 -8.57 4.91
C SER A 34 3.08 -9.95 5.26
N GLU A 35 2.33 -10.10 6.34
CA GLU A 35 1.97 -11.41 6.91
C GLU A 35 0.48 -11.52 7.28
N VAL A 36 0.00 -12.74 7.43
CA VAL A 36 -1.34 -13.08 7.92
C VAL A 36 -1.21 -14.14 9.01
N ASP A 37 -1.73 -13.86 10.20
CA ASP A 37 -1.85 -14.84 11.27
C ASP A 37 -3.30 -15.30 11.39
N ILE A 38 -3.50 -16.61 11.52
CA ILE A 38 -4.80 -17.25 11.65
C ILE A 38 -4.79 -18.09 12.92
N THR A 39 -5.83 -17.95 13.74
CA THR A 39 -6.05 -18.72 14.96
C THR A 39 -7.33 -19.52 14.81
N VAL A 40 -7.20 -20.85 14.72
CA VAL A 40 -8.32 -21.78 14.59
C VAL A 40 -8.55 -22.48 15.94
N PRO A 41 -9.66 -22.22 16.64
CA PRO A 41 -9.98 -22.94 17.88
C PRO A 41 -10.25 -24.43 17.59
N VAL A 42 -9.70 -25.30 18.42
CA VAL A 42 -9.88 -26.76 18.36
C VAL A 42 -10.29 -27.31 19.73
N PRO A 43 -10.94 -28.49 19.80
CA PRO A 43 -11.33 -29.08 21.07
C PRO A 43 -10.13 -29.23 22.03
N GLN A 44 -10.35 -28.95 23.32
CA GLN A 44 -9.28 -29.02 24.32
C GLN A 44 -8.69 -30.44 24.41
N GLY A 45 -7.36 -30.53 24.44
CA GLY A 45 -6.63 -31.80 24.48
C GLY A 45 -6.33 -32.38 23.09
N THR A 46 -6.65 -31.64 22.03
CA THR A 46 -6.20 -31.95 20.66
C THR A 46 -4.68 -32.05 20.63
N ARG A 47 -4.14 -33.05 19.94
CA ARG A 47 -2.69 -33.19 19.73
C ARG A 47 -2.34 -33.00 18.26
N ALA A 48 -1.09 -32.64 17.98
CA ALA A 48 -0.61 -32.43 16.61
C ALA A 48 -0.86 -33.64 15.68
N ARG A 49 -0.78 -34.87 16.20
CA ARG A 49 -1.04 -36.11 15.43
C ARG A 49 -2.50 -36.29 14.98
N ASP A 50 -3.42 -35.62 15.68
CA ASP A 50 -4.86 -35.69 15.44
C ASP A 50 -5.31 -34.56 14.49
N LEU A 51 -4.40 -33.65 14.13
CA LEU A 51 -4.61 -32.54 13.20
C LEU A 51 -4.17 -32.89 11.78
N VAL A 52 -4.89 -32.31 10.82
CA VAL A 52 -4.52 -32.26 9.40
C VAL A 52 -4.39 -30.79 9.05
N VAL A 53 -3.15 -30.32 8.88
CA VAL A 53 -2.83 -28.96 8.48
C VAL A 53 -2.01 -29.01 7.19
N GLU A 54 -2.62 -28.61 6.09
CA GLU A 54 -1.97 -28.54 4.77
C GLU A 54 -1.95 -27.09 4.31
N ILE A 55 -0.75 -26.54 4.24
CA ILE A 55 -0.49 -25.20 3.72
C ILE A 55 0.09 -25.38 2.33
N SER A 56 -0.46 -24.66 1.35
CA SER A 56 0.08 -24.55 0.00
C SER A 56 0.24 -23.07 -0.34
N SER A 57 0.94 -22.74 -1.43
CA SER A 57 1.13 -21.35 -1.86
C SER A 57 -0.18 -20.62 -2.21
N GLU A 58 -1.26 -21.35 -2.50
CA GLU A 58 -2.55 -20.81 -2.94
C GLU A 58 -3.75 -21.33 -2.15
N SER A 59 -3.54 -22.23 -1.18
CA SER A 59 -4.64 -22.86 -0.42
C SER A 59 -4.25 -23.25 0.99
N LEU A 60 -5.27 -23.34 1.84
CA LEU A 60 -5.17 -23.77 3.23
C LEU A 60 -6.20 -24.83 3.53
N LYS A 61 -5.80 -25.85 4.28
CA LYS A 61 -6.68 -26.84 4.88
C LYS A 61 -6.29 -27.09 6.33
N VAL A 62 -7.26 -27.02 7.23
CA VAL A 62 -7.11 -27.24 8.67
C VAL A 62 -8.29 -28.06 9.14
N GLY A 63 -8.03 -29.17 9.82
CA GLY A 63 -9.09 -29.99 10.38
C GLY A 63 -8.57 -31.07 11.32
N LEU A 64 -9.51 -31.83 11.87
CA LEU A 64 -9.20 -33.03 12.66
C LEU A 64 -9.20 -34.26 11.76
N LYS A 65 -8.29 -35.19 12.04
CA LYS A 65 -8.17 -36.42 11.27
C LYS A 65 -9.48 -37.22 11.35
N GLY A 66 -10.08 -37.50 10.18
CA GLY A 66 -11.33 -38.26 10.08
C GLY A 66 -12.60 -37.44 10.30
N GLN A 67 -12.50 -36.11 10.40
CA GLN A 67 -13.65 -35.20 10.45
C GLN A 67 -13.64 -34.26 9.23
N GLU A 68 -14.73 -33.51 9.07
CA GLU A 68 -14.80 -32.45 8.07
C GLU A 68 -13.79 -31.33 8.41
N PRO A 69 -13.09 -30.75 7.42
CA PRO A 69 -12.16 -29.67 7.64
C PRO A 69 -12.85 -28.47 8.30
N ILE A 70 -12.22 -27.91 9.33
CA ILE A 70 -12.69 -26.70 10.01
C ILE A 70 -12.50 -25.49 9.08
N LEU A 71 -11.42 -25.50 8.31
CA LEU A 71 -11.05 -24.44 7.38
C LEU A 71 -10.48 -25.08 6.11
N GLU A 72 -11.10 -24.84 4.96
CA GLU A 72 -10.59 -25.33 3.66
C GLU A 72 -10.90 -24.32 2.57
N GLY A 73 -9.88 -23.88 1.82
CA GLY A 73 -10.12 -23.00 0.68
C GLY A 73 -8.86 -22.45 0.04
N LYS A 74 -9.08 -21.54 -0.91
CA LYS A 74 -8.02 -20.85 -1.65
C LYS A 74 -7.78 -19.47 -1.06
N PHE A 75 -6.51 -19.08 -0.99
CA PHE A 75 -6.10 -17.73 -0.67
C PHE A 75 -6.45 -16.77 -1.82
N PRO A 76 -6.68 -15.48 -1.53
CA PRO A 76 -6.84 -14.47 -2.59
C PRO A 76 -5.55 -14.24 -3.38
N LYS A 77 -4.40 -14.45 -2.75
CA LYS A 77 -3.06 -14.20 -3.29
C LYS A 77 -2.09 -15.28 -2.81
N ARG A 78 -0.92 -15.32 -3.46
CA ARG A 78 0.11 -16.31 -3.15
C ARG A 78 0.81 -16.02 -1.83
N THR A 79 1.11 -17.08 -1.09
CA THR A 79 1.97 -17.09 0.10
C THR A 79 3.32 -17.72 -0.21
N VAL A 80 4.33 -17.36 0.56
CA VAL A 80 5.65 -18.00 0.55
C VAL A 80 5.56 -19.23 1.44
N LEU A 81 5.38 -20.40 0.83
CA LEU A 81 5.17 -21.65 1.57
C LEU A 81 6.34 -21.96 2.52
N ASP A 82 7.58 -21.70 2.08
CA ASP A 82 8.79 -21.98 2.86
C ASP A 82 8.93 -21.09 4.11
N GLU A 83 8.24 -19.95 4.15
CA GLU A 83 8.19 -19.02 5.29
C GLU A 83 6.88 -19.14 6.08
N SER A 84 5.92 -19.94 5.60
CA SER A 84 4.66 -20.17 6.28
C SER A 84 4.79 -21.31 7.29
N THR A 85 4.27 -21.11 8.51
CA THR A 85 4.40 -22.08 9.60
C THR A 85 3.06 -22.30 10.31
N TRP A 86 2.95 -23.39 11.05
CA TRP A 86 1.83 -23.60 11.97
C TRP A 86 2.30 -24.24 13.26
N SER A 87 1.57 -23.96 14.34
CA SER A 87 1.79 -24.50 15.67
C SER A 87 0.45 -24.82 16.34
N LEU A 88 0.50 -25.63 17.39
CA LEU A 88 -0.66 -25.93 18.23
C LEU A 88 -0.39 -25.35 19.62
N GLU A 89 -1.15 -24.33 19.98
CA GLU A 89 -1.03 -23.61 21.25
C GLU A 89 -2.01 -24.19 22.28
N ASP A 90 -1.51 -24.48 23.48
CA ASP A 90 -2.25 -24.99 24.65
C ASP A 90 -3.15 -26.21 24.39
N GLN A 91 -2.94 -26.95 23.30
CA GLN A 91 -3.83 -28.04 22.85
C GLN A 91 -5.29 -27.58 22.65
N LYS A 92 -5.50 -26.29 22.33
CA LYS A 92 -6.82 -25.68 22.19
C LYS A 92 -6.96 -24.77 20.95
N SER A 93 -5.86 -24.35 20.34
CA SER A 93 -5.88 -23.47 19.17
C SER A 93 -4.72 -23.78 18.24
N VAL A 94 -5.01 -23.89 16.95
CA VAL A 94 -4.00 -23.98 15.90
C VAL A 94 -3.67 -22.56 15.45
N GLU A 95 -2.41 -22.17 15.56
CA GLU A 95 -1.91 -20.90 15.05
C GLU A 95 -1.20 -21.15 13.72
N ILE A 96 -1.51 -20.34 12.72
CA ILE A 96 -0.97 -20.46 11.37
C ILE A 96 -0.46 -19.09 10.98
N HIS A 97 0.81 -19.05 10.61
CA HIS A 97 1.49 -17.87 10.14
C HIS A 97 1.75 -18.01 8.63
N LEU A 98 1.30 -17.03 7.85
CA LEU A 98 1.44 -17.00 6.40
C LEU A 98 2.21 -15.76 5.98
N GLU A 99 3.30 -15.96 5.26
CA GLU A 99 4.04 -14.86 4.64
C GLU A 99 3.47 -14.55 3.25
N LYS A 100 3.12 -13.29 2.97
CA LYS A 100 2.63 -12.88 1.66
C LYS A 100 3.80 -12.75 0.68
N VAL A 101 3.59 -13.21 -0.56
CA VAL A 101 4.55 -12.92 -1.64
C VAL A 101 4.57 -11.41 -1.95
N ASN A 102 3.40 -10.76 -1.93
CA ASN A 102 3.26 -9.32 -2.12
C ASN A 102 3.13 -8.60 -0.77
N LYS A 103 4.23 -8.05 -0.27
CA LYS A 103 4.30 -7.32 1.02
C LYS A 103 3.82 -5.87 0.96
N MET A 104 3.02 -5.53 -0.05
CA MET A 104 2.41 -4.20 -0.24
C MET A 104 0.89 -4.29 -0.42
N GLU A 105 0.26 -5.43 -0.12
CA GLU A 105 -1.16 -5.67 -0.38
C GLU A 105 -1.90 -6.19 0.87
N TRP A 106 -2.94 -5.45 1.26
CA TRP A 106 -3.90 -5.87 2.28
C TRP A 106 -4.88 -6.87 1.70
N TRP A 107 -5.10 -7.98 2.40
CA TRP A 107 -6.05 -8.99 1.98
C TRP A 107 -7.42 -8.66 2.52
N ALA A 108 -8.44 -8.64 1.67
CA ALA A 108 -9.80 -8.42 2.11
C ALA A 108 -10.38 -9.65 2.85
N HIS A 109 -9.78 -10.83 2.72
CA HIS A 109 -10.21 -12.04 3.40
C HIS A 109 -9.06 -13.05 3.38
N VAL A 110 -9.08 -14.01 4.28
CA VAL A 110 -8.12 -15.13 4.25
C VAL A 110 -8.46 -16.10 3.12
N LEU A 111 -9.73 -16.49 3.00
CA LEU A 111 -10.21 -17.43 1.99
C LEU A 111 -11.24 -16.76 1.10
N THR A 112 -11.18 -17.04 -0.20
CA THR A 112 -11.97 -16.34 -1.23
C THR A 112 -13.49 -16.46 -1.12
N HIS A 113 -13.97 -17.43 -0.34
CA HIS A 113 -15.40 -17.67 -0.10
C HIS A 113 -15.91 -17.07 1.22
N HIS A 114 -15.03 -16.47 2.03
CA HIS A 114 -15.41 -15.82 3.29
C HIS A 114 -15.70 -14.32 3.10
N PRO A 115 -16.44 -13.70 4.06
CA PRO A 115 -16.76 -12.28 4.01
C PRO A 115 -15.50 -11.42 3.91
N GLN A 116 -15.60 -10.39 3.08
CA GLN A 116 -14.51 -9.46 2.85
C GLN A 116 -14.54 -8.33 3.88
N ILE A 117 -13.37 -7.89 4.33
CA ILE A 117 -13.17 -6.66 5.10
C ILE A 117 -12.83 -5.51 4.17
N ASP A 118 -13.24 -4.31 4.56
CA ASP A 118 -12.85 -3.08 3.88
C ASP A 118 -11.40 -2.70 4.22
N THR A 119 -10.46 -3.10 3.36
CA THR A 119 -9.03 -2.86 3.56
C THR A 119 -8.62 -1.40 3.42
N SER A 120 -9.50 -0.53 2.87
CA SER A 120 -9.21 0.91 2.73
C SER A 120 -9.13 1.63 4.09
N LYS A 121 -9.71 1.04 5.13
CA LYS A 121 -9.78 1.59 6.49
C LYS A 121 -8.68 1.09 7.42
N ILE A 122 -7.86 0.12 6.98
CA ILE A 122 -6.78 -0.42 7.80
C ILE A 122 -5.67 0.64 7.90
N GLN A 123 -5.42 1.14 9.11
CA GLN A 123 -4.33 2.06 9.35
C GLN A 123 -3.00 1.31 9.17
N PRO A 124 -2.12 1.73 8.24
CA PRO A 124 -0.83 1.08 8.06
C PRO A 124 0.02 1.28 9.32
N GLU A 125 0.67 0.21 9.79
CA GLU A 125 1.57 0.25 10.95
C GLU A 125 2.74 1.23 10.76
N ASN A 126 3.12 1.51 9.50
CA ASN A 126 4.12 2.53 9.11
C ASN A 126 3.65 3.99 9.29
N SER A 127 2.67 4.24 10.15
CA SER A 127 2.28 5.59 10.56
C SER A 127 3.41 6.34 11.30
N ARG A 128 4.54 5.68 11.58
CA ARG A 128 5.77 6.30 12.09
C ARG A 128 6.85 6.24 11.02
N LEU A 129 7.03 7.38 10.35
CA LEU A 129 8.11 7.71 9.40
C LEU A 129 9.54 7.36 9.89
N GLY A 130 9.72 7.07 11.18
CA GLY A 130 11.00 6.74 11.81
C GLY A 130 11.51 5.34 11.51
N ASP A 131 10.64 4.40 11.15
CA ASP A 131 10.99 2.98 10.97
C ASP A 131 11.27 2.59 9.51
N LEU A 132 11.17 3.55 8.57
CA LEU A 132 11.49 3.36 7.15
C LEU A 132 13.00 3.57 6.91
N ASP A 133 13.57 2.77 5.99
CA ASP A 133 14.92 3.00 5.47
C ASP A 133 15.03 4.41 4.85
N GLY A 134 16.23 5.01 4.89
CA GLY A 134 16.43 6.42 4.55
C GLY A 134 16.02 6.81 3.12
N GLU A 135 16.04 5.87 2.18
CA GLU A 135 15.67 6.10 0.79
C GLU A 135 14.14 6.07 0.60
N THR A 136 13.46 5.06 1.15
CA THR A 136 12.00 4.96 1.15
C THR A 136 11.35 6.09 1.94
N ARG A 137 11.96 6.49 3.07
CA ARG A 137 11.52 7.62 3.88
C ARG A 137 11.51 8.93 3.09
N ALA A 138 12.57 9.22 2.33
CA ALA A 138 12.66 10.42 1.51
C ALA A 138 11.58 10.46 0.42
N MET A 139 11.24 9.30 -0.16
CA MET A 139 10.17 9.18 -1.15
C MET A 139 8.78 9.41 -0.52
N VAL A 140 8.50 8.80 0.63
CA VAL A 140 7.22 8.97 1.35
C VAL A 140 7.06 10.41 1.88
N GLU A 141 8.13 11.01 2.42
CA GLU A 141 8.16 12.41 2.83
C GLU A 141 7.87 13.35 1.66
N LYS A 142 8.49 13.12 0.50
CA LYS A 142 8.22 13.87 -0.72
C LYS A 142 6.76 13.73 -1.14
N MET A 143 6.21 12.52 -1.10
CA MET A 143 4.82 12.25 -1.51
C MET A 143 3.82 12.93 -0.57
N MET A 144 4.05 12.89 0.75
CA MET A 144 3.23 13.61 1.73
C MET A 144 3.33 15.13 1.60
N TYR A 145 4.51 15.68 1.30
CA TYR A 145 4.68 17.10 1.02
C TYR A 145 3.91 17.50 -0.24
N ASP A 146 4.07 16.76 -1.33
CA ASP A 146 3.42 17.06 -2.62
C ASP A 146 1.90 16.96 -2.54
N GLN A 147 1.36 15.96 -1.83
CA GLN A 147 -0.08 15.83 -1.57
C GLN A 147 -0.61 17.07 -0.82
N ARG A 148 0.10 17.51 0.22
CA ARG A 148 -0.27 18.69 1.03
C ARG A 148 -0.14 20.00 0.25
N GLN A 149 0.88 20.13 -0.61
CA GLN A 149 1.03 21.30 -1.47
C GLN A 149 -0.11 21.37 -2.49
N LYS A 150 -0.46 20.24 -3.14
CA LYS A 150 -1.59 20.17 -4.09
C LYS A 150 -2.91 20.56 -3.46
N GLU A 151 -3.22 20.07 -2.26
CA GLU A 151 -4.43 20.47 -1.53
C GLU A 151 -4.46 21.96 -1.18
N MET A 152 -3.29 22.54 -0.88
CA MET A 152 -3.14 23.99 -0.66
C MET A 152 -3.04 24.81 -1.96
N GLY A 153 -3.16 24.19 -3.14
CA GLY A 153 -2.99 24.85 -4.44
C GLY A 153 -1.58 25.42 -4.67
N LYS A 154 -0.58 24.89 -3.95
CA LYS A 154 0.82 25.30 -4.00
C LYS A 154 1.63 24.35 -4.90
N PRO A 155 2.74 24.83 -5.49
CA PRO A 155 3.60 24.03 -6.35
C PRO A 155 4.20 22.84 -5.60
N THR A 156 4.25 21.69 -6.27
CA THR A 156 4.90 20.47 -5.78
C THR A 156 6.43 20.62 -5.74
N SER A 157 7.12 19.72 -5.04
CA SER A 157 8.58 19.75 -4.88
C SER A 157 9.32 19.77 -6.23
N ASP A 158 8.80 19.07 -7.25
CA ASP A 158 9.39 19.07 -8.60
C ASP A 158 9.14 20.38 -9.34
N GLU A 159 7.99 21.02 -9.12
CA GLU A 159 7.65 22.32 -9.70
C GLU A 159 8.46 23.46 -9.04
N GLU A 160 8.66 23.39 -7.72
CA GLU A 160 9.54 24.31 -6.98
C GLU A 160 10.98 24.22 -7.46
N LYS A 161 11.54 23.00 -7.59
CA LYS A 161 12.90 22.79 -8.13
C LYS A 161 13.02 23.32 -9.55
N LYS A 162 12.01 23.11 -10.39
CA LYS A 162 11.99 23.62 -11.77
C LYS A 162 11.94 25.14 -11.80
N MET A 163 11.15 25.77 -10.94
CA MET A 163 11.08 27.23 -10.81
C MET A 163 12.39 27.82 -10.25
N GLU A 164 13.03 27.15 -9.29
CA GLU A 164 14.32 27.58 -8.75
C GLU A 164 15.42 27.49 -9.80
N MET A 165 15.46 26.40 -10.57
CA MET A 165 16.42 26.22 -11.67
C MET A 165 16.19 27.27 -12.76
N LEU A 166 14.95 27.56 -13.12
CA LEU A 166 14.61 28.61 -14.08
C LEU A 166 14.99 30.00 -13.56
N ARG A 167 14.78 30.27 -12.26
CA ARG A 167 15.17 31.53 -11.61
C ARG A 167 16.69 31.71 -11.58
N LYS A 168 17.45 30.66 -11.24
CA LYS A 168 18.93 30.67 -11.30
C LYS A 168 19.44 30.89 -12.71
N PHE A 169 18.81 30.25 -13.71
CA PHE A 169 19.13 30.45 -15.12
C PHE A 169 18.86 31.90 -15.57
N GLN A 170 17.72 32.48 -15.18
CA GLN A 170 17.40 33.89 -15.47
C GLN A 170 18.37 34.88 -14.79
N GLN A 171 18.81 34.60 -13.56
CA GLN A 171 19.78 35.44 -12.84
C GLN A 171 21.20 35.35 -13.41
N GLN A 172 21.58 34.20 -13.96
CA GLN A 172 22.88 34.01 -14.62
C GLN A 172 22.91 34.53 -16.06
N HIS A 173 21.74 34.86 -16.62
CA HIS A 173 21.60 35.48 -17.95
C HIS A 173 20.76 36.77 -17.89
N PRO A 174 21.21 37.82 -17.18
CA PRO A 174 20.47 39.07 -16.99
C PRO A 174 20.25 39.90 -18.27
N GLY A 175 20.79 39.45 -19.41
CA GLY A 175 20.68 40.12 -20.72
C GLY A 175 19.65 39.53 -21.68
N ARG A 176 18.87 38.50 -21.30
CA ARG A 176 17.82 37.94 -22.17
C ARG A 176 16.42 38.34 -21.70
N ASN A 177 16.22 39.61 -21.40
CA ASN A 177 14.89 40.23 -21.34
C ASN A 177 14.43 40.56 -22.77
N GLY A 178 14.31 39.52 -23.59
CA GLY A 178 13.76 39.60 -24.94
C GLY A 178 12.41 38.94 -24.91
N LEU A 179 11.36 39.76 -24.85
CA LEU A 179 9.97 39.42 -25.12
C LEU A 179 9.92 38.30 -26.19
N PHE A 180 9.47 37.11 -25.80
CA PHE A 180 9.02 36.10 -26.75
C PHE A 180 7.83 36.69 -27.50
N GLN A 181 8.08 37.46 -28.56
CA GLN A 181 7.12 37.60 -29.64
C GLN A 181 7.32 36.40 -30.54
N CYS A 182 6.43 35.42 -30.39
CA CYS A 182 6.15 34.51 -31.50
C CYS A 182 5.63 35.36 -32.65
N LYS A 183 6.47 35.58 -33.67
CA LYS A 183 6.01 35.89 -35.02
C LYS A 183 6.63 34.87 -35.97
N ASP A 184 5.76 33.96 -36.41
CA ASP A 184 5.79 33.32 -37.72
C ASP A 184 7.04 32.53 -38.12
N GLY A 185 7.52 31.67 -37.21
CA GLY A 185 7.99 30.33 -37.59
C GLY A 185 9.11 30.19 -38.63
N VAL A 186 9.99 31.17 -38.81
CA VAL A 186 11.15 31.03 -39.72
C VAL A 186 12.43 31.52 -39.05
N VAL A 187 13.41 30.62 -38.93
CA VAL A 187 14.78 30.90 -38.48
C VAL A 187 15.59 31.31 -39.70
N ASP A 188 15.89 32.61 -39.85
CA ASP A 188 16.76 33.11 -40.90
C ASP A 188 18.19 33.30 -40.37
N ILE A 189 19.13 32.45 -40.81
CA ILE A 189 20.56 32.56 -40.52
C ILE A 189 21.21 33.31 -41.69
N ARG A 190 21.40 34.63 -41.53
CA ARG A 190 22.28 35.39 -42.43
C ARG A 190 23.67 35.55 -41.81
N MET A 191 24.61 34.75 -42.31
CA MET A 191 26.04 35.04 -42.21
C MET A 191 26.35 36.29 -43.05
N SER A 192 26.76 37.38 -42.41
CA SER A 192 27.34 38.53 -43.12
C SER A 192 28.81 38.25 -43.42
N HIS A 193 29.08 37.91 -44.69
CA HIS A 193 30.36 38.19 -45.32
C HIS A 193 30.53 39.71 -45.44
N ALA A 194 31.60 40.26 -44.89
CA ALA A 194 32.08 41.60 -45.24
C ALA A 194 33.42 41.47 -45.97
N SER A 195 33.36 41.68 -47.28
CA SER A 195 34.49 41.95 -48.17
C SER A 195 34.43 43.42 -48.60
N MET A 196 35.60 43.93 -49.03
CA MET A 196 35.89 45.17 -49.77
C MET A 196 36.33 46.42 -48.99
N ALA A 197 37.65 46.58 -48.92
CA ALA A 197 38.46 47.48 -49.76
C ALA A 197 38.05 48.95 -50.01
N GLN A 198 39.08 49.81 -49.86
CA GLN A 198 39.40 51.07 -50.53
C GLN A 198 38.59 52.34 -50.22
N ARG A 199 39.26 53.28 -49.52
CA ARG A 199 39.83 54.49 -50.13
C ARG A 199 40.97 55.04 -49.29
#